data_AF-A0A1H4EH51-F1
#
_entry.id   AF-A0A1H4EH51-F1
#
_cell.length_a   1.000
_cell.length_b   1.000
_cell.length_c   1.000
_cell.angle_alpha   90.00
_cell.angle_beta   90.00
_cell.angle_gamma   90.00
#
_symmetry.space_group_name_H-M   'P 1'
#
loop_
_entity.id
_entity.type
_entity.pdbx_description
1 polymer ?
#
loop_
_entity_poly.entity_id
_entity_poly.type
_entity_poly.pdbx_seq_one_letter_code
_entity_poly.pdbx_strand_id
1 'polypeptide(L)'
;MKKRLYIELENCIGCRSCLAACTQCGGHEQRNRNYVYDVNPHVNRQTMPLMCLHCENPACARSCPAQAIQIHETGAVLSALVEKCIGCQNCTIACPYGIPKFDEEENLMYKCDLCIDRTKDGIPPMCASVCPSNTLQWLTEEEIEQKQQQHDLDNGKWVTSMPYLEGETNVKVNLPGILQGTEKLF
;
A
#
# COMPACT_ATOMS: atom_id res chain seq x y z
N MET A 1 4.35 -20.98 1.29
CA MET A 1 3.23 -20.34 2.01
C MET A 1 3.04 -18.94 1.46
N LYS A 2 1.80 -18.51 1.18
CA LYS A 2 1.52 -17.19 0.62
C LYS A 2 1.78 -16.12 1.68
N LYS A 3 2.58 -15.10 1.35
CA LYS A 3 2.84 -13.93 2.21
C LYS A 3 2.16 -12.70 1.63
N ARG A 4 1.77 -11.77 2.51
CA ARG A 4 1.11 -10.51 2.17
C ARG A 4 1.79 -9.36 2.91
N LEU A 5 1.73 -8.18 2.31
CA LEU A 5 2.10 -6.95 2.99
C LEU A 5 0.98 -6.64 4.00
N TYR A 6 1.36 -6.49 5.26
CA TYR A 6 0.50 -6.13 6.36
C TYR A 6 0.90 -4.76 6.89
N ILE A 7 -0.08 -3.88 7.08
CA ILE A 7 0.11 -2.49 7.50
C ILE A 7 -0.55 -2.29 8.87
N GLU A 8 0.27 -2.14 9.90
CA GLU A 8 -0.13 -1.79 11.27
C GLU A 8 -0.02 -0.28 11.47
N LEU A 9 -1.05 0.46 11.04
CA LEU A 9 -0.98 1.93 10.95
C LEU A 9 -0.70 2.61 12.29
N GLU A 10 -1.19 2.02 13.38
CA GLU A 10 -1.01 2.57 14.73
C GLU A 10 0.47 2.66 15.14
N ASN A 11 1.32 1.78 14.64
CA ASN A 11 2.73 1.77 14.97
C ASN A 11 3.54 2.82 14.21
N CYS A 12 2.94 3.58 13.29
CA CYS A 12 3.71 4.47 12.43
C CYS A 12 4.29 5.67 13.18
N ILE A 13 5.61 5.72 13.26
CA ILE A 13 6.35 6.83 13.91
C ILE A 13 6.83 7.91 12.93
N GLY A 14 6.45 7.83 11.65
CA GLY A 14 6.80 8.86 10.66
C GLY A 14 8.29 8.95 10.32
N CYS A 15 9.08 7.89 10.56
CA CYS A 15 10.53 7.88 10.29
C CYS A 15 10.90 8.00 8.81
N ARG A 16 9.94 7.75 7.89
CA ARG A 16 10.10 7.82 6.43
C ARG A 16 11.18 6.89 5.85
N SER A 17 11.69 5.92 6.62
CA SER A 17 12.63 4.89 6.14
C SER A 17 12.03 4.09 4.98
N CYS A 18 10.71 3.84 5.00
CA CYS A 18 10.01 3.15 3.93
C CYS A 18 10.03 3.91 2.58
N LEU A 19 10.09 5.25 2.61
CA LEU A 19 10.22 6.08 1.41
C LEU A 19 11.64 5.95 0.87
N ALA A 20 12.63 6.18 1.73
CA ALA A 20 14.04 6.05 1.37
C ALA A 20 14.37 4.67 0.77
N ALA A 21 13.84 3.58 1.34
CA ALA A 21 14.04 2.25 0.79
C ALA A 21 13.28 2.01 -0.53
N CYS A 22 12.14 2.68 -0.74
CA CYS A 22 11.37 2.57 -1.98
C CYS A 22 12.16 3.13 -3.17
N THR A 23 12.85 4.27 -3.00
CA THR A 23 13.67 4.87 -4.07
C THR A 23 14.88 4.00 -4.43
N GLN A 24 15.36 3.17 -3.50
CA GLN A 24 16.48 2.25 -3.71
C GLN A 24 16.07 0.91 -4.31
N CYS A 25 14.78 0.67 -4.57
CA CYS A 25 14.34 -0.56 -5.22
C CYS A 25 14.69 -0.56 -6.71
N GLY A 26 15.05 -1.73 -7.25
CA GLY A 26 15.30 -1.89 -8.68
C GLY A 26 14.06 -1.50 -9.50
N GLY A 27 14.26 -0.81 -10.63
CA GLY A 27 13.16 -0.40 -11.52
C GLY A 27 12.29 0.76 -11.02
N HIS A 28 12.64 1.40 -9.89
CA HIS A 28 11.92 2.56 -9.37
C HIS A 28 12.53 3.91 -9.76
N GLU A 29 13.72 3.94 -10.37
CA GLU A 29 14.37 5.16 -10.88
C GLU A 29 14.46 6.28 -9.83
N GLN A 30 14.75 5.91 -8.58
CA GLN A 30 14.80 6.84 -7.44
C GLN A 30 13.47 7.54 -7.11
N ARG A 31 12.35 7.09 -7.68
CA ARG A 31 11.01 7.62 -7.41
C ARG A 31 10.37 6.91 -6.22
N ASN A 32 9.73 7.69 -5.34
CA ASN A 32 8.86 7.14 -4.32
C ASN A 32 7.57 6.62 -4.95
N ARG A 33 7.28 5.34 -4.71
CA ARG A 33 6.04 4.68 -5.15
C ARG A 33 5.07 4.40 -3.99
N ASN A 34 5.47 4.81 -2.79
CA ASN A 34 4.70 4.85 -1.54
C ASN A 34 4.74 6.26 -0.94
N TYR A 35 3.90 6.52 0.06
CA TYR A 35 3.73 7.83 0.67
C TYR A 35 3.67 7.72 2.20
N VAL A 36 3.99 8.81 2.89
CA VAL A 36 3.74 9.00 4.32
C VAL A 36 3.11 10.36 4.48
N TYR A 37 1.88 10.40 4.97
CA TYR A 37 1.11 11.63 5.19
C TYR A 37 1.10 12.00 6.67
N ASP A 38 1.28 13.28 6.98
CA ASP A 38 0.97 13.83 8.29
C ASP A 38 -0.55 14.10 8.33
N VAL A 39 -1.28 13.41 9.21
CA VAL A 39 -2.76 13.37 9.17
C VAL A 39 -3.36 14.70 9.62
N ASN A 40 -2.87 15.25 10.73
CA ASN A 40 -3.26 16.56 11.22
C ASN A 40 -2.06 17.28 11.84
N PRO A 41 -1.16 17.85 11.02
CA PRO A 41 0.13 18.37 11.47
C PRO A 41 0.00 19.55 12.45
N HIS A 42 -1.16 20.21 12.51
CA HIS A 42 -1.41 21.32 13.44
C HIS A 42 -1.89 20.86 14.82
N VAL A 43 -2.36 19.62 14.96
CA VAL A 43 -2.95 19.10 16.20
C VAL A 43 -2.09 17.98 16.79
N ASN A 44 -1.58 17.06 15.98
CA ASN A 44 -0.80 15.93 16.45
C ASN A 44 0.29 15.52 15.43
N ARG A 45 1.15 14.60 15.85
CA ARG A 45 2.22 14.04 15.01
C ARG A 45 1.84 12.71 14.36
N GLN A 46 0.54 12.43 14.23
CA GLN A 46 0.08 11.18 13.63
C GLN A 46 0.48 11.15 12.16
N THR A 47 1.11 10.06 11.76
CA THR A 47 1.51 9.83 10.37
C THR A 47 0.88 8.55 9.85
N MET A 48 0.56 8.53 8.57
CA MET A 48 -0.09 7.41 7.90
C MET A 48 0.71 7.03 6.64
N PRO A 49 1.35 5.86 6.62
CA PRO A 49 1.97 5.37 5.41
C PRO A 49 0.88 4.85 4.46
N LEU A 50 0.95 5.25 3.19
CA LEU A 50 0.05 4.78 2.13
C LEU A 50 0.82 4.08 1.00
N MET A 51 0.31 2.92 0.60
CA MET A 51 0.85 2.05 -0.44
C MET A 51 -0.30 1.59 -1.33
N CYS A 52 0.00 1.09 -2.52
CA CYS A 52 -1.02 0.43 -3.33
C CYS A 52 -1.54 -0.79 -2.56
N LEU A 53 -2.86 -0.95 -2.50
CA LEU A 53 -3.47 -2.10 -1.81
C LEU A 53 -3.51 -3.37 -2.69
N HIS A 54 -3.09 -3.26 -3.96
CA HIS A 54 -3.08 -4.35 -4.93
C HIS A 54 -4.41 -5.12 -4.94
N CYS A 55 -5.50 -4.37 -5.15
CA CYS A 55 -6.87 -4.89 -5.19
C CYS A 55 -6.97 -6.10 -6.13
N GLU A 56 -7.74 -7.11 -5.74
CA GLU A 56 -8.01 -8.30 -6.57
C GLU A 56 -8.80 -7.93 -7.83
N ASN A 57 -9.70 -6.96 -7.71
CA ASN A 57 -10.40 -6.34 -8.82
C ASN A 57 -10.00 -4.85 -8.94
N PRO A 58 -8.85 -4.51 -9.54
CA PRO A 58 -8.30 -3.16 -9.51
C PRO A 58 -9.01 -2.22 -10.50
N ALA A 59 -9.74 -1.23 -9.96
CA ALA A 59 -10.42 -0.20 -10.75
C ALA A 59 -9.45 0.57 -11.66
N CYS A 60 -8.21 0.81 -11.21
CA CYS A 60 -7.19 1.48 -12.00
C CYS A 60 -6.77 0.69 -13.26
N ALA A 61 -6.71 -0.64 -13.20
CA ALA A 61 -6.39 -1.45 -14.38
C ALA A 61 -7.60 -1.54 -15.32
N ARG A 62 -8.81 -1.73 -14.78
CA ARG A 62 -10.05 -1.77 -15.58
C ARG A 62 -10.31 -0.46 -16.32
N SER A 63 -9.97 0.69 -15.72
CA SER A 63 -10.17 1.99 -16.34
C SER A 63 -9.11 2.36 -17.40
N CYS A 64 -8.06 1.54 -17.56
CA CYS A 64 -6.98 1.80 -18.51
C CYS A 64 -7.34 1.29 -19.92
N PRO A 65 -7.67 2.16 -20.89
CA PRO A 65 -8.05 1.73 -22.23
C PRO A 65 -6.90 1.06 -23.00
N ALA A 66 -5.66 1.44 -22.69
CA ALA A 66 -4.47 0.89 -23.31
C ALA A 66 -3.96 -0.41 -22.64
N GLN A 67 -4.61 -0.86 -21.57
CA GLN A 67 -4.22 -2.04 -20.80
C GLN A 67 -2.74 -1.98 -20.36
N ALA A 68 -2.26 -0.79 -19.98
CA ALA A 68 -0.88 -0.58 -19.58
C ALA A 68 -0.58 -1.12 -18.17
N ILE A 69 -1.61 -1.28 -17.34
CA ILE A 69 -1.50 -1.73 -15.94
C ILE A 69 -1.79 -3.23 -15.91
N GLN A 70 -0.74 -4.03 -15.71
CA GLN A 70 -0.83 -5.49 -15.69
C GLN A 70 -0.99 -6.01 -14.26
N ILE A 71 -1.62 -7.18 -14.13
CA ILE A 71 -1.77 -7.91 -12.86
C ILE A 71 -0.86 -9.13 -12.95
N HIS A 72 0.11 -9.22 -12.05
CA HIS A 72 0.99 -10.38 -11.95
C HIS A 72 0.23 -11.58 -11.35
N GLU A 73 0.67 -12.80 -11.66
CA GLU A 73 0.06 -14.05 -11.15
C GLU A 73 0.04 -14.15 -9.61
N THR A 74 0.92 -13.42 -8.93
CA THR A 74 0.97 -13.32 -7.46
C THR A 74 -0.12 -12.42 -6.89
N GLY A 75 -0.88 -11.71 -7.73
CA GLY A 75 -1.85 -10.68 -7.34
C GLY A 75 -1.28 -9.26 -7.29
N ALA A 76 0.01 -9.06 -7.59
CA ALA A 76 0.59 -7.72 -7.64
C ALA A 76 0.07 -6.95 -8.87
N VAL A 77 -0.74 -5.92 -8.63
CA VAL A 77 -1.08 -4.91 -9.65
C VAL A 77 0.16 -4.04 -9.90
N LEU A 78 0.66 -3.95 -11.12
CA LEU A 78 1.95 -3.30 -11.45
C LEU A 78 1.79 -1.82 -11.82
N SER A 79 2.91 -1.09 -11.95
CA SER A 79 2.92 0.23 -12.61
C SER A 79 2.57 0.12 -14.09
N ALA A 80 2.27 1.26 -14.74
CA ALA A 80 2.01 1.23 -16.17
C ALA A 80 3.28 0.83 -16.94
N LEU A 81 3.11 -0.04 -17.93
CA LEU A 81 4.10 -0.32 -18.95
C LEU A 81 4.36 0.93 -19.79
N VAL A 82 5.63 1.31 -19.95
CA VAL A 82 6.06 2.53 -20.64
C VAL A 82 5.57 2.54 -22.08
N GLU A 83 5.68 1.41 -22.77
CA GLU A 83 5.32 1.25 -24.18
C GLU A 83 3.81 1.24 -24.45
N LYS A 84 2.98 1.11 -23.41
CA LYS A 84 1.51 1.09 -23.53
C LYS A 84 0.84 2.32 -22.94
N CYS A 85 1.46 3.01 -21.99
CA CYS A 85 0.82 4.13 -21.31
C CYS A 85 0.60 5.29 -22.29
N ILE A 86 -0.66 5.71 -22.45
CA ILE A 86 -1.03 6.84 -23.32
C ILE A 86 -1.27 8.15 -22.54
N GLY A 87 -0.92 8.20 -21.26
CA GLY A 87 -1.07 9.42 -20.45
C GLY A 87 -2.50 9.89 -20.17
N CYS A 88 -3.54 9.07 -20.39
CA CYS A 88 -4.93 9.50 -20.20
C CYS A 88 -5.37 9.75 -18.75
N GLN A 89 -4.55 9.37 -17.75
CA GLN A 89 -4.80 9.56 -16.31
C GLN A 89 -6.10 8.97 -15.72
N ASN A 90 -6.92 8.24 -16.49
CA ASN A 90 -8.14 7.59 -15.96
C ASN A 90 -7.89 6.72 -14.71
N CYS A 91 -6.70 6.12 -14.60
CA CYS A 91 -6.30 5.30 -13.48
C CYS A 91 -6.06 6.09 -12.18
N THR A 92 -5.68 7.38 -12.25
CA THR A 92 -5.48 8.24 -11.06
C THR A 92 -6.83 8.62 -10.45
N ILE A 93 -7.83 8.86 -11.30
CA ILE A 93 -9.21 9.18 -10.90
C ILE A 93 -9.95 7.92 -10.42
N ALA A 94 -9.76 6.79 -11.10
CA ALA A 94 -10.46 5.55 -10.78
C ALA A 94 -10.01 4.89 -9.48
N CYS A 95 -8.80 5.21 -8.97
CA CYS A 95 -8.32 4.60 -7.73
C CYS A 95 -8.98 5.27 -6.52
N PRO A 96 -9.78 4.53 -5.71
CA PRO A 96 -10.45 5.11 -4.55
C PRO A 96 -9.48 5.60 -3.47
N TYR A 97 -8.23 5.14 -3.52
CA TYR A 97 -7.17 5.51 -2.58
C TYR A 97 -6.21 6.58 -3.12
N GLY A 98 -6.41 7.06 -4.36
CA GLY A 98 -5.56 8.08 -4.97
C GLY A 98 -4.08 7.72 -5.12
N ILE A 99 -3.75 6.41 -5.17
CA ILE A 99 -2.37 5.91 -5.16
C ILE A 99 -1.64 6.11 -6.50
N PRO A 100 -2.23 5.82 -7.67
CA PRO A 100 -1.58 6.09 -8.95
C PRO A 100 -1.24 7.56 -9.10
N LYS A 101 0.02 7.85 -9.43
CA LYS A 101 0.49 9.21 -9.75
C LYS A 101 0.94 9.25 -11.20
N PHE A 102 0.87 10.44 -11.77
CA PHE A 102 1.28 10.69 -13.14
C PHE A 102 2.53 11.55 -13.13
N ASP A 103 3.54 11.11 -13.87
CA ASP A 103 4.73 11.88 -14.19
C ASP A 103 4.47 12.60 -15.51
N GLU A 104 4.42 13.93 -15.48
CA GLU A 104 4.17 14.74 -16.68
C GLU A 104 5.37 14.79 -17.62
N GLU A 105 6.59 14.67 -17.09
CA GLU A 105 7.82 14.72 -17.89
C GLU A 105 7.98 13.42 -18.70
N GLU A 106 7.72 12.28 -18.06
CA GLU A 106 7.76 10.97 -18.73
C GLU A 106 6.45 10.57 -19.41
N ASN A 107 5.39 11.37 -19.25
CA ASN A 107 4.03 11.05 -19.69
C ASN A 107 3.57 9.64 -19.22
N LEU A 108 3.91 9.28 -17.98
CA LEU A 108 3.81 7.91 -17.46
C LEU A 108 3.11 7.86 -16.10
N MET A 109 2.16 6.93 -15.94
CA MET A 109 1.62 6.61 -14.62
C MET A 109 2.53 5.62 -13.88
N TYR A 110 2.83 5.92 -12.62
CA TYR A 110 3.55 5.03 -11.72
C TYR A 110 2.82 4.87 -10.38
N LYS A 111 3.09 3.73 -9.72
CA LYS A 111 2.61 3.41 -8.37
C LYS A 111 3.41 2.26 -7.76
N CYS A 112 3.16 1.93 -6.49
CA CYS A 112 3.70 0.71 -5.89
C CYS A 112 3.37 -0.52 -6.76
N ASP A 113 4.39 -1.33 -7.02
CA ASP A 113 4.35 -2.61 -7.76
C ASP A 113 4.60 -3.81 -6.84
N LEU A 114 4.49 -3.60 -5.52
CA LEU A 114 4.76 -4.57 -4.45
C LEU A 114 6.22 -5.07 -4.44
N CYS A 115 7.16 -4.33 -5.04
CA CYS A 115 8.52 -4.81 -5.29
C CYS A 115 8.49 -6.22 -5.89
N ILE A 116 7.76 -6.38 -7.00
CA ILE A 116 7.50 -7.72 -7.57
C ILE A 116 8.78 -8.46 -7.96
N ASP A 117 9.84 -7.71 -8.29
CA ASP A 117 11.19 -8.22 -8.50
C ASP A 117 11.76 -8.98 -7.30
N ARG A 118 11.32 -8.63 -6.08
CA ARG A 118 11.70 -9.26 -4.81
C ARG A 118 10.65 -10.27 -4.35
N THR A 119 9.39 -9.85 -4.33
CA THR A 119 8.32 -10.60 -3.66
C THR A 119 7.95 -11.90 -4.37
N LYS A 120 8.16 -11.98 -5.69
CA LYS A 120 8.02 -13.25 -6.45
C LYS A 120 8.96 -14.35 -5.94
N ASP A 121 10.12 -13.98 -5.41
CA ASP A 121 11.14 -14.88 -4.89
C ASP A 121 11.04 -15.06 -3.35
N GLY A 122 9.92 -14.62 -2.76
CA GLY A 122 9.67 -14.70 -1.31
C GLY A 122 10.44 -13.67 -0.48
N ILE A 123 11.19 -12.78 -1.12
CA ILE A 123 11.95 -11.71 -0.45
C ILE A 123 10.99 -10.56 -0.12
N PRO A 124 10.98 -10.04 1.13
CA PRO A 124 10.08 -8.96 1.51
C PRO A 124 10.30 -7.68 0.69
N PRO A 125 9.24 -6.88 0.45
CA PRO A 125 9.37 -5.61 -0.24
C PRO A 125 10.26 -4.65 0.57
N MET A 126 10.87 -3.69 -0.11
CA MET A 126 11.84 -2.76 0.50
C MET A 126 11.26 -2.04 1.72
N CYS A 127 10.01 -1.57 1.62
CA CYS A 127 9.36 -0.83 2.69
C CYS A 127 9.15 -1.65 3.98
N ALA A 128 8.80 -2.94 3.86
CA ALA A 128 8.66 -3.85 5.00
C ALA A 128 10.03 -4.30 5.56
N SER A 129 11.06 -4.33 4.72
CA SER A 129 12.41 -4.75 5.12
C SER A 129 13.12 -3.74 6.03
N VAL A 130 12.68 -2.48 6.04
CA VAL A 130 13.34 -1.38 6.76
C VAL A 130 12.48 -0.74 7.84
N CYS A 131 11.25 -1.20 8.05
CA CYS A 131 10.33 -0.54 8.96
C CYS A 131 10.71 -0.84 10.43
N PRO A 132 11.21 0.14 11.21
CA PRO A 132 11.71 -0.13 12.55
C PRO A 132 10.59 -0.34 13.58
N SER A 133 9.40 0.16 13.30
CA SER A 133 8.25 0.13 14.20
C SER A 133 7.30 -1.04 13.94
N ASN A 134 7.63 -1.96 13.03
CA ASN A 134 6.73 -3.02 12.57
C ASN A 134 5.38 -2.50 12.05
N THR A 135 5.36 -1.29 11.50
CA THR A 135 4.19 -0.76 10.77
C THR A 135 3.99 -1.47 9.44
N LEU A 136 5.07 -1.77 8.72
CA LEU A 136 5.02 -2.47 7.44
C LEU A 136 5.68 -3.83 7.62
N GLN A 137 4.91 -4.90 7.46
CA GLN A 137 5.35 -6.26 7.75
C GLN A 137 5.05 -7.19 6.56
N TRP A 138 5.89 -8.20 6.35
CA TRP A 138 5.71 -9.20 5.29
C TRP A 138 5.39 -10.56 5.91
N LEU A 139 4.10 -10.79 6.12
CA LEU A 139 3.57 -11.86 6.98
C LEU A 139 2.88 -12.95 6.16
N THR A 140 2.91 -14.17 6.68
CA THR A 140 2.05 -15.27 6.24
C THR A 140 0.60 -15.03 6.63
N GLU A 141 -0.34 -15.74 5.99
CA GLU A 141 -1.76 -15.65 6.33
C GLU A 141 -2.01 -16.07 7.79
N GLU A 142 -1.32 -17.10 8.29
CA GLU A 142 -1.41 -17.54 9.69
C GLU A 142 -0.94 -16.45 10.67
N GLU A 143 0.18 -15.77 10.41
CA GLU A 143 0.66 -14.66 11.24
C GLU A 143 -0.34 -13.48 11.25
N ILE A 144 -1.02 -13.23 10.13
CA ILE A 144 -2.06 -12.20 10.04
C ILE A 144 -3.30 -12.62 10.84
N GLU A 145 -3.73 -13.88 10.76
CA GLU A 145 -4.86 -14.41 11.54
C GLU A 145 -4.59 -14.37 13.05
N GLN A 146 -3.37 -14.68 13.48
CA GLN A 146 -2.97 -14.57 14.89
C GLN A 146 -3.04 -13.12 15.38
N LYS A 147 -2.59 -12.16 14.57
CA LYS A 147 -2.76 -10.73 14.87
C LYS A 147 -4.23 -10.33 14.93
N GLN A 148 -5.07 -10.87 14.05
CA GLN A 148 -6.52 -10.67 14.08
C GLN A 148 -7.14 -11.06 15.41
N GLN A 149 -6.85 -12.27 15.86
CA GLN A 149 -7.34 -12.77 17.13
C GLN A 149 -6.85 -11.91 18.31
N GLN A 150 -5.61 -11.45 18.30
CA GLN A 150 -5.08 -10.58 19.35
C GLN A 150 -5.83 -9.25 19.43
N HIS A 151 -6.08 -8.59 18.29
CA HIS A 151 -6.75 -7.28 18.26
C HIS A 151 -8.27 -7.37 18.53
N ASP A 152 -8.92 -8.48 18.16
CA ASP A 152 -10.34 -8.73 18.53
C ASP A 152 -10.54 -8.83 20.06
N LEU A 153 -9.53 -9.34 20.78
CA LEU A 153 -9.54 -9.39 22.24
C LEU A 153 -9.32 -8.02 22.91
N ASP A 154 -8.73 -7.06 22.18
CA ASP A 154 -8.36 -5.72 22.67
C ASP A 154 -9.37 -4.61 22.31
N ASN A 155 -10.63 -4.94 22.00
CA ASN A 155 -11.74 -4.01 21.70
C ASN A 155 -11.56 -3.10 20.45
N GLY A 156 -10.63 -3.40 19.54
CA GLY A 156 -10.49 -2.70 18.24
C GLY A 156 -11.32 -3.37 17.15
N LYS A 157 -12.06 -2.60 16.34
CA LYS A 157 -12.84 -3.16 15.21
C LYS A 157 -11.98 -3.24 13.95
N TRP A 158 -11.62 -4.44 13.53
CA TRP A 158 -10.97 -4.66 12.24
C TRP A 158 -11.75 -4.06 11.06
N VAL A 159 -11.01 -3.42 10.17
CA VAL A 159 -11.52 -2.99 8.86
C VAL A 159 -10.47 -3.39 7.83
N THR A 160 -10.51 -4.67 7.42
CA THR A 160 -9.62 -5.29 6.42
C THR A 160 -9.67 -4.62 5.05
N SER A 161 -10.73 -3.86 4.81
CA SER A 161 -10.96 -2.92 3.71
C SER A 161 -11.93 -1.89 4.26
N MET A 162 -11.70 -0.57 4.10
CA MET A 162 -12.78 0.38 4.38
C MET A 162 -14.05 -0.15 3.72
N PRO A 163 -15.19 -0.35 4.43
CA PRO A 163 -16.33 -1.12 3.90
C PRO A 163 -16.90 -0.52 2.61
N TYR A 164 -16.54 0.73 2.34
CA TYR A 164 -17.01 1.56 1.24
C TYR A 164 -15.99 1.72 0.10
N LEU A 165 -14.77 1.17 0.23
CA LEU A 165 -13.73 1.26 -0.81
C LEU A 165 -13.62 -0.12 -1.47
N GLU A 166 -14.13 -0.23 -2.69
CA GLU A 166 -14.38 -1.48 -3.45
C GLU A 166 -13.26 -2.55 -3.37
N GLY A 167 -13.68 -3.79 -3.08
CA GLY A 167 -12.96 -5.04 -3.41
C GLY A 167 -12.05 -5.63 -2.33
N GLU A 168 -11.78 -6.94 -2.44
CA GLU A 168 -10.73 -7.59 -1.66
C GLU A 168 -9.34 -7.06 -2.06
N THR A 169 -8.49 -6.82 -1.06
CA THR A 169 -7.12 -6.31 -1.25
C THR A 169 -6.08 -7.37 -0.91
N ASN A 170 -5.00 -7.41 -1.70
CA ASN A 170 -3.85 -8.29 -1.43
C ASN A 170 -2.94 -7.74 -0.33
N VAL A 171 -2.99 -6.43 -0.07
CA VAL A 171 -2.39 -5.80 1.12
C VAL A 171 -3.43 -5.70 2.22
N LYS A 172 -3.08 -6.12 3.43
CA LYS A 172 -3.96 -6.05 4.60
C LYS A 172 -3.58 -4.87 5.48
N VAL A 173 -4.57 -4.16 5.99
CA VAL A 173 -4.38 -2.95 6.80
C VAL A 173 -5.16 -3.12 8.10
N ASN A 174 -4.50 -2.81 9.22
CA ASN A 174 -5.15 -2.55 10.48
C ASN A 174 -5.22 -1.04 10.70
N LEU A 175 -6.43 -0.52 10.90
CA LEU A 175 -6.66 0.89 11.16
C LEU A 175 -6.48 1.19 12.65
N PRO A 176 -5.90 2.34 13.04
CA PRO A 176 -5.81 2.72 14.45
C PRO A 176 -7.22 2.94 15.02
N GLY A 177 -7.41 2.64 16.31
CA GLY A 177 -8.69 2.86 17.00
C GLY A 177 -9.23 4.29 16.85
N ILE A 178 -8.34 5.29 16.83
CA ILE A 178 -8.72 6.71 16.63
C ILE A 178 -9.48 6.93 15.32
N LEU A 179 -9.11 6.26 14.22
CA LEU A 179 -9.83 6.36 12.95
C LEU A 179 -11.11 5.52 12.92
N GLN A 180 -11.29 4.63 13.91
CA GLN A 180 -12.48 3.83 14.13
C GLN A 180 -13.41 4.43 15.19
N GLY A 181 -13.12 5.63 15.71
CA GLY A 181 -13.89 6.28 16.77
C GLY A 181 -13.65 5.71 18.17
N THR A 182 -12.63 4.87 18.36
CA THR A 182 -12.15 4.44 19.67
C THR A 182 -10.94 5.29 20.03
N GLU A 183 -11.13 6.28 20.91
CA GLU A 183 -10.02 7.09 21.42
C GLU A 183 -8.92 6.19 22.00
N LYS A 184 -7.69 6.32 21.48
CA LYS A 184 -6.53 6.20 22.38
C LYS A 184 -6.33 7.58 22.99
N LEU A 185 -6.92 7.75 24.18
CA LEU A 185 -6.31 8.62 25.17
C LEU A 185 -4.89 8.11 25.40
N PHE A 186 -3.94 9.04 25.45
CA PHE A 186 -2.59 8.78 25.95
C PHE A 186 -2.62 7.96 27.25
#